data_AF-A0A6P1FFH5-F1
#
_entry.id   AF-A0A6P1FFH5-F1
#
_cell.length_a   1.000
_cell.length_b   1.000
_cell.length_c   1.000
_cell.angle_alpha   90.00
_cell.angle_beta   90.00
_cell.angle_gamma   90.00
#
_symmetry.space_group_name_H-M   'P 1'
#
loop_
_entity.id
_entity.type
_entity.pdbx_description
1 polymer ?
#
loop_
_entity_poly.entity_id
_entity_poly.type
_entity_poly.pdbx_seq_one_letter_code
_entity_poly.pdbx_strand_id
1 'polypeptide(L)'
;MTASALTPYDTGERLQPQLWEPTSESETFGRVDFEDNEERTVFGAHVDLTPAGYVLRLTNLYDPLTIDVDDARTLVVSDDLRVGVEALLAFAERGYEDFKYQAEHGDYSPQNQAAAADRWALAQQAQAAILGDATPIAN
;
A
#
# COMPACT_ATOMS: atom_id res chain seq x y z
N MET A 1 6.15 -37.25 -36.18
CA MET A 1 6.28 -36.32 -35.05
C MET A 1 5.12 -35.37 -35.14
N THR A 2 4.12 -35.51 -34.27
CA THR A 2 3.00 -34.56 -34.20
C THR A 2 3.51 -33.29 -33.52
N ALA A 3 3.42 -32.15 -34.21
CA ALA A 3 3.66 -30.86 -33.59
C ALA A 3 2.69 -30.72 -32.41
N SER A 4 3.20 -30.50 -31.19
CA SER A 4 2.32 -30.15 -30.07
C SER A 4 1.59 -28.87 -30.42
N ALA A 5 0.29 -28.83 -30.13
CA ALA A 5 -0.48 -27.59 -30.22
C ALA A 5 0.11 -26.56 -29.26
N LEU A 6 0.32 -25.33 -29.75
CA LEU A 6 0.80 -24.22 -28.93
C LEU A 6 -0.23 -23.90 -27.85
N THR A 7 0.25 -23.61 -26.65
CA THR A 7 -0.58 -23.18 -25.52
C THR A 7 -0.79 -21.66 -25.55
N PRO A 8 -1.74 -21.12 -24.77
CA PRO A 8 -1.92 -19.68 -24.63
C PRO A 8 -0.68 -18.94 -24.09
N TYR A 9 0.22 -19.63 -23.37
CA TYR A 9 1.50 -19.05 -22.93
C TYR A 9 2.48 -18.90 -24.09
N ASP A 10 2.59 -19.94 -24.93
CA ASP A 10 3.49 -19.95 -26.11
C ASP A 10 3.12 -18.89 -27.16
N THR A 11 1.85 -18.49 -27.17
CA THR A 11 1.31 -17.49 -28.13
C THR A 11 1.31 -16.07 -27.58
N GLY A 12 1.61 -15.88 -26.28
CA GLY A 12 1.51 -14.58 -25.61
C GLY A 12 0.08 -14.14 -25.29
N GLU A 13 -0.92 -14.99 -25.51
CA GLU A 13 -2.30 -14.74 -25.07
C GLU A 13 -2.44 -14.71 -23.54
N ARG A 14 -1.50 -15.34 -22.82
CA ARG A 14 -1.43 -15.32 -21.36
C ARG A 14 0.01 -15.17 -20.89
N LEU A 15 0.19 -14.38 -19.83
CA LEU A 15 1.47 -14.32 -19.14
C LEU A 15 1.73 -15.62 -18.38
N GLN A 16 2.95 -16.14 -18.48
CA GLN A 16 3.36 -17.34 -17.79
C GLN A 16 3.73 -17.02 -16.33
N PRO A 17 3.11 -17.66 -15.32
CA PRO A 17 3.50 -17.47 -13.94
C PRO A 17 4.80 -18.24 -13.66
N GLN A 18 5.82 -17.55 -13.19
CA GLN A 18 7.01 -18.14 -12.61
C GLN A 18 6.96 -17.98 -11.10
N LEU A 19 6.96 -19.11 -10.40
CA LEU A 19 7.18 -19.11 -8.96
C LEU A 19 8.61 -18.67 -8.70
N TRP A 20 8.75 -17.63 -7.88
CA TRP A 20 10.07 -17.19 -7.46
C TRP A 20 10.64 -18.20 -6.45
N GLU A 21 11.85 -18.68 -6.68
CA GLU A 21 12.56 -19.49 -5.69
C GLU A 21 13.21 -18.55 -4.68
N PRO A 22 12.77 -18.54 -3.40
CA PRO A 22 13.35 -17.63 -2.41
C PRO A 22 14.83 -17.98 -2.20
N THR A 23 15.68 -16.97 -2.32
CA THR A 23 17.14 -17.09 -2.10
C THR A 23 17.52 -16.84 -0.63
N SER A 24 16.59 -16.35 0.20
CA SER A 24 16.75 -16.18 1.64
C SER A 24 15.43 -16.32 2.42
N GLU A 25 15.51 -16.54 3.73
CA GLU A 25 14.32 -16.65 4.62
C GLU A 25 13.53 -15.34 4.77
N SER A 26 14.12 -14.20 4.41
CA SER A 26 13.48 -12.87 4.45
C SER A 26 12.77 -12.48 3.16
N GLU A 27 12.93 -13.26 2.09
CA GLU A 27 12.28 -13.00 0.80
C GLU A 27 10.84 -13.51 0.83
N THR A 28 9.89 -12.63 0.50
CA THR A 28 8.46 -12.88 0.67
C THR A 28 8.03 -14.18 0.00
N PHE A 29 7.54 -15.12 0.82
CA PHE A 29 6.93 -16.36 0.35
C PHE A 29 5.73 -16.06 -0.56
N GLY A 30 5.62 -16.80 -1.67
CA GLY A 30 4.47 -16.69 -2.58
C GLY A 30 4.60 -15.60 -3.64
N ARG A 31 5.82 -15.08 -3.90
CA ARG A 31 6.07 -14.21 -5.04
C ARG A 31 5.94 -14.98 -6.36
N VAL A 32 5.17 -14.40 -7.28
CA VAL A 32 5.00 -14.86 -8.65
C VAL A 32 5.33 -13.72 -9.60
N ASP A 33 6.27 -13.96 -10.50
CA ASP A 33 6.56 -13.07 -11.62
C ASP A 33 5.79 -13.55 -12.85
N PHE A 34 5.18 -12.63 -13.60
CA PHE A 34 4.39 -12.95 -14.79
C PHE A 34 5.15 -12.54 -16.04
N GLU A 35 5.49 -13.50 -16.89
CA GLU A 35 6.34 -13.33 -18.06
C GLU A 35 5.54 -13.30 -19.36
N ASP A 36 5.98 -12.48 -20.31
CA ASP A 36 5.49 -12.52 -21.69
C ASP A 36 6.11 -13.71 -22.47
N ASN A 37 5.74 -13.84 -23.74
CA ASN A 37 6.28 -14.88 -24.62
C ASN A 37 7.75 -14.66 -25.04
N GLU A 38 8.34 -13.54 -24.65
CA GLU A 38 9.77 -13.22 -24.82
C GLU A 38 10.55 -13.45 -23.52
N GLU A 39 9.96 -14.13 -22.54
CA GLU A 39 10.54 -14.41 -21.20
C GLU A 39 10.87 -13.13 -20.41
N ARG A 40 10.16 -12.02 -20.69
CA ARG A 40 10.31 -10.77 -19.93
C ARG A 40 9.26 -10.68 -18.84
N THR A 41 9.68 -10.39 -17.61
CA THR A 41 8.76 -10.14 -16.51
C THR A 41 7.98 -8.85 -16.73
N VAL A 42 6.67 -8.97 -16.95
CA VAL A 42 5.76 -7.83 -17.13
C VAL A 42 5.39 -7.21 -15.78
N PHE A 43 5.03 -8.04 -14.80
CA PHE A 43 4.83 -7.60 -13.41
C PHE A 43 5.09 -8.75 -12.41
N GLY A 44 5.37 -8.39 -11.16
CA GLY A 44 5.47 -9.33 -10.04
C GLY A 44 4.38 -9.10 -9.00
N ALA A 45 3.87 -10.17 -8.38
CA ALA A 45 2.86 -10.12 -7.33
C ALA A 45 3.28 -10.95 -6.11
N HIS A 46 3.04 -10.43 -4.90
CA HIS A 46 3.16 -11.19 -3.65
C HIS A 46 2.25 -10.61 -2.57
N VAL A 47 1.99 -11.40 -1.52
CA VAL A 47 1.20 -10.96 -0.37
C VAL A 47 2.09 -10.95 0.87
N ASP A 48 2.19 -9.79 1.52
CA ASP A 48 2.85 -9.65 2.81
C ASP A 48 1.84 -9.79 3.95
N LEU A 49 2.25 -10.44 5.03
CA LEU A 49 1.58 -10.33 6.33
C LEU A 49 2.18 -9.15 7.11
N THR A 50 1.33 -8.20 7.48
CA THR A 50 1.67 -7.00 8.27
C THR A 50 0.93 -7.03 9.61
N PRO A 51 1.31 -6.19 10.59
CA PRO A 51 0.54 -6.06 11.84
C PRO A 51 -0.94 -5.68 11.63
N ALA A 52 -1.24 -4.99 10.53
CA ALA A 52 -2.60 -4.53 10.18
C ALA A 52 -3.38 -5.54 9.31
N GLY A 53 -2.77 -6.66 8.89
CA GLY A 53 -3.40 -7.66 8.01
C GLY A 53 -2.56 -7.97 6.77
N TYR A 54 -3.21 -8.41 5.70
CA TYR A 54 -2.55 -8.82 4.45
C TYR A 54 -2.46 -7.67 3.44
N VAL A 55 -1.32 -7.52 2.77
CA VAL A 55 -1.09 -6.51 1.72
C VAL A 55 -0.67 -7.20 0.44
N LEU A 56 -1.46 -7.05 -0.64
CA LEU A 56 -1.06 -7.44 -2.00
C LEU A 56 -0.12 -6.38 -2.57
N ARG A 57 1.12 -6.76 -2.88
CA ARG A 57 2.08 -5.91 -3.57
C ARG A 57 2.19 -6.30 -5.03
N LEU A 58 2.17 -5.29 -5.90
CA LEU A 58 2.34 -5.43 -7.33
C LEU A 58 3.50 -4.54 -7.77
N THR A 59 4.50 -5.13 -8.41
CA THR A 59 5.63 -4.42 -9.02
C THR A 59 5.42 -4.43 -10.52
N ASN A 60 5.02 -3.29 -11.08
CA ASN A 60 4.83 -3.14 -12.52
C ASN A 60 6.13 -2.66 -13.17
N LEU A 61 6.60 -3.35 -14.23
CA LEU A 61 7.91 -3.08 -14.83
C LEU A 61 7.83 -2.41 -16.21
N TYR A 62 6.81 -2.73 -17.00
CA TYR A 62 6.75 -2.30 -18.40
C TYR A 62 5.45 -1.56 -18.74
N ASP A 63 4.36 -2.30 -18.92
CA ASP A 63 3.11 -1.76 -19.44
C ASP A 63 2.17 -1.30 -18.33
N PRO A 64 1.28 -0.30 -18.55
CA PRO A 64 0.27 0.09 -17.57
C PRO A 64 -0.58 -1.10 -17.10
N LEU A 65 -0.50 -1.44 -15.82
CA LEU A 65 -1.30 -2.50 -15.20
C LEU A 65 -2.65 -1.95 -14.74
N THR A 66 -3.75 -2.53 -15.23
CA THR A 66 -5.10 -2.27 -14.70
C THR A 66 -5.48 -3.38 -13.74
N ILE A 67 -5.91 -3.02 -12.52
CA ILE A 67 -6.40 -3.96 -11.51
C ILE A 67 -7.91 -3.83 -11.44
N ASP A 68 -8.61 -4.91 -11.74
CA ASP A 68 -10.05 -5.03 -11.55
C ASP A 68 -10.32 -5.79 -10.25
N VAL A 69 -11.18 -5.24 -9.38
CA VAL A 69 -11.48 -5.80 -8.06
C VAL A 69 -13.00 -5.79 -7.86
N ASP A 70 -13.58 -6.96 -7.62
CA ASP A 70 -15.02 -7.09 -7.38
C ASP A 70 -15.43 -6.43 -6.05
N ASP A 71 -16.50 -5.63 -6.10
CA ASP A 71 -17.29 -5.12 -4.96
C ASP A 71 -16.51 -4.40 -3.83
N ALA A 72 -15.26 -4.01 -4.07
CA ALA A 72 -14.41 -3.29 -3.12
C ALA A 72 -13.94 -1.93 -3.67
N ARG A 73 -13.73 -0.97 -2.77
CA ARG A 73 -13.10 0.32 -3.12
C ARG A 73 -11.58 0.15 -3.17
N THR A 74 -10.98 0.27 -4.35
CA THR A 74 -9.53 0.37 -4.50
C THR A 74 -9.08 1.82 -4.25
N LEU A 75 -8.14 2.01 -3.32
CA LEU A 75 -7.45 3.29 -3.13
C LEU A 75 -6.06 3.20 -3.78
N VAL A 76 -5.84 3.98 -4.82
CA VAL A 76 -4.50 4.13 -5.42
C VAL A 76 -3.68 5.06 -4.53
N VAL A 77 -2.68 4.52 -3.83
CA VAL A 77 -1.75 5.30 -3.00
C VAL A 77 -0.59 5.79 -3.84
N SER A 78 -0.80 6.90 -4.54
CA SER A 78 0.27 7.60 -5.26
C SER A 78 1.18 8.39 -4.30
N ASP A 79 2.37 8.77 -4.76
CA ASP A 79 3.25 9.66 -4.01
C ASP A 79 2.58 11.01 -3.73
N ASP A 80 1.82 11.55 -4.69
CA ASP A 80 1.05 12.78 -4.49
C ASP A 80 -0.03 12.62 -3.39
N LEU A 81 -0.72 11.48 -3.33
CA LEU A 81 -1.68 11.21 -2.26
C LEU A 81 -0.97 11.10 -0.92
N ARG A 82 0.18 10.43 -0.86
CA ARG A 82 0.99 10.31 0.35
C ARG A 82 1.40 11.68 0.86
N VAL A 83 2.02 12.50 0.00
CA VAL A 83 2.44 13.87 0.33
C VAL A 83 1.24 14.73 0.74
N GLY A 84 0.10 14.61 0.07
CA GLY A 84 -1.12 15.33 0.39
C GLY A 84 -1.68 14.97 1.78
N VAL A 85 -1.75 13.69 2.12
CA VAL A 85 -2.20 13.20 3.43
C VAL A 85 -1.25 13.65 4.54
N GLU A 86 0.06 13.53 4.32
CA GLU A 86 1.09 14.00 5.27
C GLU A 86 0.97 15.51 5.51
N ALA A 87 0.75 16.31 4.45
CA ALA A 87 0.56 17.75 4.58
C ALA A 87 -0.69 18.11 5.39
N LEU A 88 -1.82 17.42 5.15
CA LEU A 88 -3.05 17.61 5.91
C LEU A 88 -2.88 17.26 7.39
N LEU A 89 -2.14 16.20 7.69
CA LEU A 89 -1.85 15.80 9.07
C LEU A 89 -0.92 16.79 9.77
N ALA A 90 0.10 17.30 9.08
CA ALA A 90 0.96 18.34 9.62
C ALA A 90 0.17 19.62 9.96
N PHE A 91 -0.85 19.97 9.16
CA PHE A 91 -1.77 21.06 9.50
C PHE A 91 -2.63 20.73 10.72
N ALA A 92 -3.19 19.52 10.79
CA ALA A 92 -4.01 19.08 11.92
C ALA A 92 -3.21 19.01 13.23
N GLU A 93 -1.96 18.54 13.17
CA GLU A 93 -1.05 18.47 14.31
C GLU A 93 -0.79 19.85 14.90
N ARG A 94 -0.47 20.84 14.05
CA ARG A 94 -0.28 22.23 14.49
C ARG A 94 -1.54 22.79 15.16
N GLY A 95 -2.72 22.50 14.60
CA GLY A 95 -3.99 22.90 15.18
C GLY A 95 -4.27 22.22 16.53
N TYR A 96 -3.88 20.95 16.67
CA TYR A 96 -4.01 20.22 17.93
C TYR A 96 -3.03 20.73 19.01
N GLU A 97 -1.79 21.06 18.63
CA GLU A 97 -0.82 21.67 19.54
C GLU A 97 -1.24 23.07 19.99
N ASP A 98 -1.78 23.89 19.08
CA ASP A 98 -2.37 25.20 19.45
C ASP A 98 -3.55 25.01 20.41
N PHE A 99 -4.45 24.05 20.12
CA PHE A 99 -5.54 23.71 21.02
C PHE A 99 -5.04 23.31 22.42
N LYS A 100 -4.01 22.46 22.51
CA LYS A 100 -3.41 22.06 23.79
C LYS A 100 -2.87 23.27 24.55
N TYR A 101 -2.15 24.15 23.86
CA TYR A 101 -1.61 25.37 24.45
C TYR A 101 -2.72 26.25 25.05
N GLN A 102 -3.82 26.47 24.33
CA GLN A 102 -4.95 27.25 24.85
C GLN A 102 -5.68 26.53 26.00
N ALA A 103 -5.78 25.20 25.95
CA ALA A 103 -6.41 24.40 27.00
C ALA A 103 -5.65 24.48 28.34
N GLU A 104 -4.32 24.58 28.32
CA GLU A 104 -3.50 24.81 29.51
C GLU A 104 -3.79 26.18 30.17
N HIS A 105 -4.29 27.14 29.40
CA HIS A 105 -4.64 28.49 29.88
C HIS A 105 -6.10 28.61 30.33
N GLY A 106 -6.86 27.51 30.36
CA GLY A 106 -8.21 27.44 30.94
C GLY A 106 -9.35 27.65 29.95
N ASP A 107 -9.07 27.76 28.65
CA ASP A 107 -10.09 28.06 27.63
C ASP A 107 -10.99 26.86 27.27
N TYR A 108 -10.69 25.66 27.77
CA TYR A 108 -11.40 24.44 27.39
C TYR A 108 -11.73 23.52 28.57
N SER A 109 -12.96 22.99 28.56
CA SER A 109 -13.40 21.98 29.52
C SER A 109 -12.62 20.66 29.35
N PRO A 110 -12.50 19.84 30.42
CA PRO A 110 -11.89 18.51 30.32
C PRO A 110 -12.53 17.62 29.25
N GLN A 111 -13.84 17.75 29.04
CA GLN A 111 -14.56 17.01 28.00
C GLN A 111 -14.15 17.43 26.58
N ASN A 112 -13.94 18.73 26.36
CA ASN A 112 -13.45 19.23 25.07
C ASN A 112 -12.01 18.76 24.81
N GLN A 113 -11.17 18.71 25.84
CA GLN A 113 -9.80 18.21 25.74
C GLN A 113 -9.76 16.72 25.38
N ALA A 114 -10.55 15.89 26.05
CA ALA A 114 -10.66 14.46 25.73
C ALA A 114 -11.16 14.24 24.28
N ALA A 115 -12.20 14.98 23.87
CA ALA A 115 -12.74 14.86 22.53
C ALA A 115 -11.77 15.36 21.43
N ALA A 116 -10.86 16.28 21.74
CA ALA A 116 -9.80 16.70 20.82
C ALA A 116 -8.73 15.60 20.70
N ALA A 117 -8.32 15.00 21.82
CA ALA A 117 -7.37 13.89 21.84
C ALA A 117 -7.89 12.68 21.06
N ASP A 118 -9.16 12.32 21.24
CA ASP A 118 -9.79 11.20 20.50
C ASP A 118 -9.80 11.46 18.99
N ARG A 119 -10.12 12.69 18.57
CA ARG A 119 -10.10 13.08 17.15
C ARG A 119 -8.69 13.06 16.56
N TRP A 120 -7.70 13.49 17.35
CA TRP A 120 -6.31 13.44 16.92
C TRP A 120 -5.82 11.99 16.75
N ALA A 121 -6.14 11.11 17.70
CA ALA A 121 -5.84 9.68 17.60
C ALA A 121 -6.52 9.04 16.37
N LEU A 122 -7.78 9.41 16.09
CA LEU A 122 -8.49 8.94 14.89
C LEU A 122 -7.81 9.39 13.59
N ALA A 123 -7.29 10.62 13.54
CA ALA A 123 -6.56 11.12 12.37
C ALA A 123 -5.28 10.32 12.11
N GLN A 124 -4.53 9.97 13.17
CA GLN A 124 -3.34 9.12 13.07
C GLN A 124 -3.70 7.69 12.61
N GLN A 125 -4.78 7.12 13.13
CA GLN A 125 -5.26 5.81 12.69
C GLN A 125 -5.67 5.81 11.21
N ALA A 126 -6.33 6.88 10.75
CA ALA A 126 -6.69 7.04 9.35
C ALA A 126 -5.45 7.13 8.44
N GLN A 127 -4.38 7.80 8.89
CA GLN A 127 -3.10 7.83 8.17
C GLN A 127 -2.54 6.43 7.99
N ALA A 128 -2.43 5.66 9.08
CA ALA A 128 -1.88 4.31 9.05
C ALA A 128 -2.72 3.39 8.16
N ALA A 129 -4.04 3.56 8.16
CA ALA A 129 -4.93 2.80 7.28
C ALA A 129 -4.77 3.16 5.79
N ILE A 130 -4.51 4.44 5.47
CA ILE A 130 -4.39 4.93 4.09
C ILE A 130 -2.99 4.68 3.51
N LEU A 131 -1.94 4.91 4.28
CA LEU A 131 -0.54 4.88 3.81
C LEU A 131 0.20 3.60 4.23
N GLY A 132 -0.42 2.75 5.05
CA GLY A 132 0.26 1.69 5.79
C GLY A 132 1.10 2.25 6.95
N ASP A 133 1.69 1.38 7.76
CA ASP A 133 2.78 1.74 8.68
C ASP A 133 4.03 2.06 7.83
N ALA A 134 4.01 3.19 7.12
CA ALA A 134 5.14 3.69 6.38
C ALA A 134 6.18 4.21 7.39
N THR A 135 6.98 3.29 7.93
CA THR A 135 8.27 3.68 8.48
C THR A 135 9.06 4.25 7.31
N PRO A 136 9.55 5.50 7.37
CA PRO A 136 10.38 6.04 6.31
C PRO A 136 11.63 5.15 6.22
N ILE A 137 11.89 4.56 5.05
CA ILE A 137 13.20 3.99 4.78
C ILE A 137 14.13 5.19 4.68
N ALA A 138 14.88 5.46 5.73
CA ALA A 138 15.97 6.42 5.69
C ALA A 138 17.02 5.91 4.69
N ASN A 139 17.28 6.71 3.65
CA ASN A 139 18.45 6.54 2.79
C ASN A 139 19.74 6.86 3.55
#